data_AF-A0A183JAR7-F1
#
_entry.id   AF-A0A183JAR7-F1
#
_cell.length_a   1.000
_cell.length_b   1.000
_cell.length_c   1.000
_cell.angle_alpha   90.00
_cell.angle_beta   90.00
_cell.angle_gamma   90.00
#
_symmetry.space_group_name_H-M   'P 1'
#
loop_
_entity.id
_entity.type
_entity.pdbx_description
1 polymer ?
#
loop_
_entity_poly.entity_id
_entity_poly.type
_entity_poly.pdbx_seq_one_letter_code
_entity_poly.pdbx_strand_id
1 'polypeptide(L)'
;MPSLVTKWPQFRLGLLEDNEIFRNAQAGILISTESNPTLRRNRVFDGRAAGIEITNGATATLEGNLIFNNKFGGLCLATNVRPMLKDNKVFDNINAVEKTVAKGQCLYKISSCSSFPMHDFYRCITCNTTNRNAICVNCIRMCHSGHEVEFVRHDRFFCDCGAGTLELRCQLQSEIRDNDTVYDSAIPVETDTLRAA
;
A
#
# COMPACT_ATOMS: atom_id res chain seq x y z
N MET A 1 -29.73 16.06 -36.91
CA MET A 1 -28.64 16.20 -35.93
C MET A 1 -29.18 15.90 -34.55
N PRO A 2 -28.71 14.87 -33.83
CA PRO A 2 -29.02 14.74 -32.40
C PRO A 2 -27.82 15.26 -31.59
N SER A 3 -28.02 16.39 -30.93
CA SER A 3 -27.21 16.86 -29.82
C SER A 3 -27.84 16.40 -28.51
N LEU A 4 -27.00 16.15 -27.50
CA LEU A 4 -27.29 15.85 -26.09
C LEU A 4 -27.38 14.36 -25.71
N VAL A 5 -26.21 13.72 -25.63
CA VAL A 5 -25.98 12.64 -24.66
C VAL A 5 -25.56 13.30 -23.35
N THR A 6 -26.52 13.72 -22.54
CA THR A 6 -26.29 14.14 -21.14
C THR A 6 -26.94 13.16 -20.20
N LYS A 7 -26.14 12.24 -19.67
CA LYS A 7 -25.91 11.97 -18.24
C LYS A 7 -25.25 10.61 -18.12
N TRP A 8 -23.99 10.62 -17.74
CA TRP A 8 -23.26 9.44 -17.32
C TRP A 8 -24.03 8.75 -16.19
N PRO A 9 -24.07 7.41 -16.11
CA PRO A 9 -24.79 6.74 -15.04
C PRO A 9 -24.08 7.05 -13.73
N GLN A 10 -24.80 7.70 -12.83
CA GLN A 10 -24.36 8.01 -11.48
C GLN A 10 -24.40 6.70 -10.66
N PHE A 11 -23.45 5.81 -10.90
CA PHE A 11 -23.16 4.71 -9.99
C PHE A 11 -22.83 5.33 -8.62
N ARG A 12 -23.30 4.73 -7.52
CA ARG A 12 -23.17 5.28 -6.16
C ARG A 12 -21.69 5.52 -5.80
N LEU A 13 -21.20 6.72 -6.10
CA LEU A 13 -19.88 7.21 -5.75
C LEU A 13 -19.90 7.48 -4.25
N GLY A 14 -19.14 6.72 -3.46
CA GLY A 14 -18.92 7.06 -2.05
C GLY A 14 -18.30 8.46 -1.97
N LEU A 15 -18.87 9.33 -1.13
CA LEU A 15 -18.32 10.64 -0.83
C LEU A 15 -17.81 10.63 0.61
N LEU A 16 -16.55 10.99 0.79
CA LEU A 16 -15.96 11.25 2.10
C LEU A 16 -15.43 12.67 2.07
N GLU A 17 -16.04 13.58 2.83
CA GLU A 17 -15.66 14.99 2.82
C GLU A 17 -15.56 15.61 4.21
N ASP A 18 -14.61 16.55 4.36
CA ASP A 18 -14.41 17.36 5.56
C ASP A 18 -14.13 16.55 6.86
N ASN A 19 -13.46 15.40 6.74
CA ASN A 19 -13.10 14.56 7.88
C ASN A 19 -11.65 14.74 8.34
N GLU A 20 -11.41 14.49 9.62
CA GLU A 20 -10.08 14.29 10.20
C GLU A 20 -9.88 12.80 10.50
N ILE A 21 -8.86 12.20 9.89
CA ILE A 21 -8.58 10.77 9.96
C ILE A 21 -7.14 10.61 10.43
N PHE A 22 -6.96 10.15 11.68
CA PHE A 22 -5.64 10.18 12.29
C PHE A 22 -5.36 9.04 13.26
N ARG A 23 -4.07 8.79 13.52
CA ARG A 23 -3.58 7.77 14.49
C ARG A 23 -4.08 6.34 14.23
N ASN A 24 -4.47 6.03 13.00
CA ASN A 24 -4.83 4.67 12.60
C ASN A 24 -3.62 3.73 12.63
N ALA A 25 -3.85 2.47 13.00
CA ALA A 25 -2.83 1.42 12.96
C ALA A 25 -2.52 0.97 11.52
N GLN A 26 -3.54 0.96 10.66
CA GLN A 26 -3.46 0.69 9.22
C GLN A 26 -3.56 1.98 8.41
N ALA A 27 -3.72 1.87 7.09
CA ALA A 27 -3.88 3.03 6.22
C ALA A 27 -5.04 3.91 6.72
N GLY A 28 -4.86 5.24 6.69
CA GLY A 28 -5.92 6.16 7.08
C GLY A 28 -7.18 5.98 6.22
N ILE A 29 -6.99 5.83 4.90
CA ILE A 29 -8.05 5.49 3.95
C ILE A 29 -7.54 4.43 2.99
N LEU A 30 -8.27 3.32 2.86
CA LEU A 30 -8.01 2.26 1.89
C LEU A 30 -9.10 2.25 0.81
N ILE A 31 -8.71 2.40 -0.44
CA ILE A 31 -9.57 2.33 -1.62
C ILE A 31 -9.17 1.09 -2.42
N SER A 32 -10.08 0.13 -2.55
CA SER A 32 -9.81 -1.20 -3.11
C SER A 32 -11.00 -1.72 -3.93
N THR A 33 -10.80 -2.85 -4.62
CA THR A 33 -11.87 -3.68 -5.20
C THR A 33 -12.71 -2.91 -6.22
N GLU A 34 -12.03 -2.35 -7.22
CA GLU A 34 -12.65 -1.64 -8.34
C GLU A 34 -13.57 -0.46 -7.92
N SER A 35 -13.38 0.05 -6.69
CA SER A 35 -14.14 1.21 -6.21
C SER A 35 -13.68 2.52 -6.85
N ASN A 36 -14.56 3.52 -6.82
CA ASN A 36 -14.30 4.86 -7.36
C ASN A 36 -14.91 5.95 -6.46
N PRO A 37 -14.46 6.15 -5.20
CA PRO A 37 -14.99 7.20 -4.34
C PRO A 37 -14.45 8.58 -4.70
N THR A 38 -15.14 9.61 -4.18
CA THR A 38 -14.63 10.99 -4.12
C THR A 38 -14.24 11.32 -2.69
N LEU A 39 -12.97 11.70 -2.49
CA LEU A 39 -12.46 12.20 -1.21
C LEU A 39 -12.21 13.70 -1.35
N ARG A 40 -12.86 14.52 -0.53
CA ARG A 40 -12.78 15.98 -0.64
C ARG A 40 -12.46 16.67 0.68
N ARG A 41 -11.46 17.54 0.71
CA ARG A 41 -11.11 18.37 1.89
C ARG A 41 -10.87 17.57 3.19
N ASN A 42 -10.47 16.30 3.10
CA ASN A 42 -10.12 15.52 4.29
C ASN A 42 -8.69 15.79 4.73
N ARG A 43 -8.43 15.63 6.03
CA ARG A 43 -7.11 15.68 6.66
C ARG A 43 -6.74 14.28 7.14
N VAL A 44 -5.68 13.68 6.58
CA VAL A 44 -5.25 12.32 6.92
C VAL A 44 -3.83 12.34 7.47
N PHE A 45 -3.67 12.09 8.77
CA PHE A 45 -2.40 12.39 9.45
C PHE A 45 -2.05 11.55 10.69
N ASP A 46 -0.79 11.63 11.13
CA ASP A 46 -0.25 10.96 12.32
C ASP A 46 -0.55 9.44 12.36
N GLY A 47 -0.76 8.80 11.20
CA GLY A 47 -1.04 7.37 11.08
C GLY A 47 0.23 6.52 11.19
N ARG A 48 0.07 5.27 11.66
CA ARG A 48 1.16 4.30 11.75
C ARG A 48 1.44 3.57 10.44
N ALA A 49 0.68 3.84 9.39
CA ALA A 49 0.87 3.28 8.05
C ALA A 49 0.86 4.38 6.97
N ALA A 50 0.29 4.11 5.78
CA ALA A 50 0.08 5.11 4.74
C ALA A 50 -1.10 6.04 5.08
N GLY A 51 -1.11 7.25 4.53
CA GLY A 51 -2.27 8.14 4.66
C GLY A 51 -3.45 7.60 3.86
N ILE A 52 -3.35 7.67 2.53
CA ILE A 52 -4.32 7.12 1.58
C ILE A 52 -3.62 6.05 0.75
N GLU A 53 -4.27 4.91 0.62
CA GLU A 53 -3.80 3.77 -0.18
C GLU A 53 -4.87 3.39 -1.21
N ILE A 54 -4.47 3.21 -2.47
CA ILE A 54 -5.36 2.81 -3.56
C ILE A 54 -4.78 1.57 -4.27
N THR A 55 -5.54 0.47 -4.30
CA THR A 55 -5.11 -0.83 -4.83
C THR A 55 -6.25 -1.60 -5.52
N ASN A 56 -5.98 -2.83 -5.98
CA ASN A 56 -6.96 -3.80 -6.49
C ASN A 56 -7.90 -3.23 -7.56
N GLY A 57 -7.31 -2.58 -8.57
CA GLY A 57 -8.04 -2.03 -9.71
C GLY A 57 -8.93 -0.83 -9.39
N ALA A 58 -8.89 -0.32 -8.15
CA ALA A 58 -9.66 0.85 -7.77
C ALA A 58 -9.08 2.15 -8.35
N THR A 59 -9.91 3.18 -8.36
CA THR A 59 -9.53 4.56 -8.66
C THR A 59 -10.23 5.49 -7.67
N ALA A 60 -9.98 6.80 -7.75
CA ALA A 60 -10.68 7.78 -6.94
C ALA A 60 -10.55 9.18 -7.53
N THR A 61 -11.44 10.08 -7.11
CA THR A 61 -11.24 11.52 -7.22
C THR A 61 -10.80 12.08 -5.87
N LEU A 62 -9.60 12.62 -5.77
CA LEU A 62 -9.08 13.29 -4.59
C LEU A 62 -9.06 14.79 -4.85
N GLU A 63 -9.80 15.57 -4.06
CA GLU A 63 -9.88 17.03 -4.21
C GLU A 63 -9.59 17.76 -2.89
N GLY A 64 -8.54 18.58 -2.84
CA GLY A 64 -8.28 19.46 -1.69
C GLY A 64 -7.90 18.74 -0.39
N ASN A 65 -7.47 17.47 -0.44
CA ASN A 65 -7.10 16.72 0.77
C ASN A 65 -5.69 17.10 1.26
N LEU A 66 -5.49 17.07 2.58
CA LEU A 66 -4.19 17.26 3.24
C LEU A 66 -3.74 15.93 3.83
N ILE A 67 -2.57 15.43 3.42
CA ILE A 67 -2.07 14.11 3.81
C ILE A 67 -0.63 14.22 4.33
N PHE A 68 -0.43 14.10 5.64
CA PHE A 68 0.83 14.46 6.27
C PHE A 68 1.18 13.66 7.53
N ASN A 69 2.45 13.63 7.93
CA ASN A 69 2.94 12.97 9.15
C ASN A 69 2.58 11.47 9.29
N ASN A 70 2.28 10.76 8.20
CA ASN A 70 2.07 9.31 8.25
C ASN A 70 3.41 8.56 8.22
N LYS A 71 3.47 7.37 8.83
CA LYS A 71 4.72 6.57 8.92
C LYS A 71 5.26 6.14 7.55
N PHE A 72 4.38 5.78 6.62
CA PHE A 72 4.78 5.43 5.24
C PHE A 72 4.57 6.62 4.30
N GLY A 73 4.26 6.35 3.03
CA GLY A 73 3.86 7.39 2.08
C GLY A 73 2.53 8.02 2.47
N GLY A 74 2.36 9.31 2.15
CA GLY A 74 1.07 9.96 2.32
C GLY A 74 0.02 9.40 1.35
N LEU A 75 0.36 9.30 0.07
CA LEU A 75 -0.49 8.70 -0.96
C LEU A 75 0.27 7.55 -1.63
N CYS A 76 -0.22 6.32 -1.45
CA CYS A 76 0.36 5.10 -2.01
C CYS A 76 -0.56 4.51 -3.08
N LEU A 77 -0.04 4.29 -4.29
CA LEU A 77 -0.79 3.83 -5.45
C LEU A 77 -0.22 2.52 -5.98
N ALA A 78 -1.06 1.49 -6.10
CA ALA A 78 -0.63 0.23 -6.66
C ALA A 78 -0.34 0.38 -8.17
N THR A 79 0.32 -0.63 -8.73
CA THR A 79 0.58 -0.69 -10.19
C THR A 79 -0.73 -0.53 -10.96
N ASN A 80 -0.70 0.30 -12.01
CA ASN A 80 -1.83 0.64 -12.87
C ASN A 80 -2.97 1.44 -12.22
N VAL A 81 -2.86 1.84 -10.95
CA VAL A 81 -3.82 2.74 -10.31
C VAL A 81 -3.58 4.19 -10.73
N ARG A 82 -4.64 4.88 -11.16
CA ARG A 82 -4.60 6.26 -11.65
C ARG A 82 -5.79 7.08 -11.13
N PRO A 83 -5.68 7.67 -9.92
CA PRO A 83 -6.72 8.55 -9.40
C PRO A 83 -6.66 9.92 -10.09
N MET A 84 -7.78 10.63 -10.08
CA MET A 84 -7.83 12.05 -10.40
C MET A 84 -7.41 12.86 -9.17
N LEU A 85 -6.39 13.71 -9.31
CA LEU A 85 -5.88 14.56 -8.24
C LEU A 85 -6.14 16.02 -8.58
N LYS A 86 -6.75 16.75 -7.66
CA LYS A 86 -6.96 18.19 -7.74
C LYS A 86 -6.67 18.86 -6.41
N ASP A 87 -5.76 19.82 -6.38
CA ASP A 87 -5.48 20.67 -5.21
C ASP A 87 -5.14 19.92 -3.90
N ASN A 88 -4.66 18.68 -3.97
CA ASN A 88 -4.23 17.92 -2.79
C ASN A 88 -2.82 18.34 -2.35
N LYS A 89 -2.54 18.29 -1.04
CA LYS A 89 -1.20 18.50 -0.50
C LYS A 89 -0.74 17.25 0.27
N VAL A 90 0.38 16.68 -0.17
CA VAL A 90 1.02 15.53 0.48
C VAL A 90 2.42 15.96 0.92
N PHE A 91 2.66 16.01 2.24
CA PHE A 91 3.88 16.61 2.79
C PHE A 91 4.24 16.00 4.16
N ASP A 92 5.48 16.13 4.61
CA ASP A 92 5.98 15.71 5.94
C ASP A 92 5.72 14.26 6.36
N ASN A 93 5.33 13.38 5.43
CA ASN A 93 5.22 11.95 5.69
C ASN A 93 6.63 11.35 5.90
N ILE A 94 6.72 10.36 6.78
CA ILE A 94 8.00 9.80 7.21
C ILE A 94 8.66 9.00 6.09
N ASN A 95 7.89 8.45 5.13
CA ASN A 95 8.42 7.70 3.98
C ASN A 95 9.36 6.57 4.44
N ALA A 96 8.91 5.80 5.44
CA ALA A 96 9.75 4.78 6.07
C ALA A 96 10.16 3.66 5.11
N VAL A 97 9.40 3.41 4.04
CA VAL A 97 9.76 2.45 2.98
C VAL A 97 11.03 2.92 2.27
N GLU A 98 11.01 4.13 1.72
CA GLU A 98 12.13 4.74 0.99
C GLU A 98 13.37 4.83 1.88
N LYS A 99 13.20 5.23 3.14
CA LYS A 99 14.29 5.26 4.13
C LYS A 99 14.87 3.87 4.40
N THR A 100 14.04 2.83 4.46
CA THR A 100 14.50 1.44 4.69
C THR A 100 15.19 0.89 3.45
N VAL A 101 14.67 1.19 2.25
CA VAL A 101 15.33 0.86 0.98
C VAL A 101 16.72 1.50 0.92
N ALA A 102 16.83 2.80 1.21
CA ALA A 102 18.08 3.55 1.20
C ALA A 102 19.11 3.01 2.21
N LYS A 103 18.66 2.46 3.34
CA LYS A 103 19.53 1.81 4.35
C LYS A 103 19.99 0.40 3.96
N GLY A 104 19.57 -0.13 2.81
CA GLY A 104 19.89 -1.50 2.41
C GLY A 104 19.21 -2.58 3.27
N GLN A 105 18.14 -2.23 3.99
CA GLN A 105 17.46 -3.15 4.91
C GLN A 105 16.33 -3.92 4.20
N CYS A 106 16.06 -5.14 4.66
CA CYS A 106 14.90 -5.93 4.20
C CYS A 106 13.60 -5.24 4.61
N LEU A 107 12.66 -5.07 3.68
CA LEU A 107 11.38 -4.42 3.96
C LEU A 107 10.47 -5.22 4.89
N TYR A 108 10.73 -6.53 5.09
CA TYR A 108 10.07 -7.32 6.13
C TYR A 108 10.25 -6.72 7.54
N LYS A 109 11.36 -5.99 7.79
CA LYS A 109 11.61 -5.32 9.08
C LYS A 109 10.57 -4.25 9.43
N ILE A 110 9.97 -3.62 8.41
CA ILE A 110 8.97 -2.56 8.61
C ILE A 110 7.56 -2.99 8.25
N SER A 111 7.39 -3.99 7.37
CA SER A 111 6.10 -4.57 7.06
C SER A 111 5.64 -5.50 8.18
N SER A 112 6.52 -6.39 8.67
CA SER A 112 6.14 -7.50 9.55
C SER A 112 4.95 -8.29 8.98
N CYS A 113 4.16 -8.95 9.84
CA CYS A 113 2.93 -9.68 9.47
C CYS A 113 1.64 -8.85 9.56
N SER A 114 1.69 -7.61 10.09
CA SER A 114 0.50 -6.81 10.40
C SER A 114 0.42 -5.46 9.66
N SER A 115 1.44 -5.10 8.89
CA SER A 115 1.49 -3.85 8.13
C SER A 115 2.06 -4.11 6.74
N PHE A 116 1.33 -3.80 5.68
CA PHE A 116 1.78 -4.11 4.33
C PHE A 116 2.04 -2.81 3.56
N PRO A 117 3.17 -2.13 3.83
CA PRO A 117 3.50 -0.93 3.09
C PRO A 117 3.65 -1.26 1.60
N MET A 118 3.12 -0.38 0.77
CA MET A 118 3.21 -0.54 -0.67
C MET A 118 4.64 -0.29 -1.16
N HIS A 119 5.19 -1.21 -1.95
CA HIS A 119 6.52 -1.09 -2.54
C HIS A 119 6.73 -2.02 -3.75
N ASP A 120 7.88 -1.90 -4.42
CA ASP A 120 8.22 -2.76 -5.56
C ASP A 120 8.57 -4.18 -5.11
N PHE A 121 7.96 -5.16 -5.77
CA PHE A 121 8.21 -6.58 -5.55
C PHE A 121 8.70 -7.30 -6.78
N TYR A 122 9.53 -8.29 -6.52
CA TYR A 122 10.22 -9.07 -7.52
C TYR A 122 10.03 -10.56 -7.27
N ARG A 123 10.07 -11.32 -8.35
CA ARG A 123 10.16 -12.77 -8.36
C ARG A 123 11.59 -13.15 -8.73
N CYS A 124 12.14 -14.17 -8.09
CA CYS A 124 13.43 -14.76 -8.45
C CYS A 124 13.20 -16.04 -9.26
N ILE A 125 13.54 -16.00 -10.55
CA ILE A 125 13.38 -17.12 -11.48
C ILE A 125 14.36 -18.23 -11.14
N THR A 126 15.63 -17.89 -10.87
CA THR A 126 16.68 -18.85 -10.50
C THR A 126 16.33 -19.68 -9.26
N CYS A 127 15.58 -19.12 -8.31
CA CYS A 127 15.16 -19.80 -7.08
C CYS A 127 13.80 -20.47 -7.20
N ASN A 128 13.25 -20.54 -8.42
CA ASN A 128 11.93 -21.10 -8.70
C ASN A 128 10.81 -20.55 -7.80
N THR A 129 10.90 -19.27 -7.43
CA THR A 129 9.83 -18.63 -6.64
C THR A 129 8.52 -18.60 -7.44
N THR A 130 7.39 -18.69 -6.77
CA THR A 130 6.06 -18.74 -7.40
C THR A 130 5.36 -17.39 -7.37
N ASN A 131 4.19 -17.28 -8.00
CA ASN A 131 3.34 -16.07 -7.96
C ASN A 131 2.81 -15.74 -6.55
N ARG A 132 3.00 -16.64 -5.58
CA ARG A 132 2.68 -16.41 -4.17
C ARG A 132 3.83 -15.77 -3.41
N ASN A 133 5.01 -15.68 -4.00
CA ASN A 133 6.20 -15.13 -3.37
C ASN A 133 6.52 -13.73 -3.91
N ALA A 134 6.99 -12.87 -3.03
CA ALA A 134 7.34 -11.49 -3.34
C ALA A 134 8.63 -11.13 -2.57
N ILE A 135 9.66 -10.71 -3.30
CA ILE A 135 10.96 -10.35 -2.71
C ILE A 135 11.17 -8.85 -2.84
N CYS A 136 11.57 -8.18 -1.75
CA CYS A 136 11.88 -6.75 -1.79
C CYS A 136 13.16 -6.45 -2.56
N VAL A 137 13.26 -5.21 -3.07
CA VAL A 137 14.41 -4.74 -3.87
C VAL A 137 15.77 -4.98 -3.20
N ASN A 138 15.88 -4.82 -1.88
CA ASN A 138 17.15 -5.03 -1.18
C ASN A 138 17.51 -6.51 -1.04
N CYS A 139 16.53 -7.39 -0.83
CA CYS A 139 16.80 -8.83 -0.84
C CYS A 139 17.19 -9.31 -2.24
N ILE A 140 16.61 -8.75 -3.30
CA ILE A 140 17.06 -9.02 -4.67
C ILE A 140 18.53 -8.61 -4.85
N ARG A 141 18.91 -7.41 -4.41
CA ARG A 141 20.28 -6.90 -4.55
C ARG A 141 21.32 -7.66 -3.72
N MET A 142 20.91 -8.25 -2.61
CA MET A 142 21.84 -8.86 -1.65
C MET A 142 21.74 -10.38 -1.61
N CYS A 143 20.56 -10.92 -1.30
CA CYS A 143 20.36 -12.36 -1.10
C CYS A 143 20.18 -13.12 -2.43
N HIS A 144 19.67 -12.44 -3.46
CA HIS A 144 19.50 -12.99 -4.81
C HIS A 144 20.41 -12.28 -5.82
N SER A 145 21.55 -11.77 -5.36
CA SER A 145 22.54 -11.13 -6.23
C SER A 145 23.04 -12.12 -7.27
N GLY A 146 23.00 -11.74 -8.54
CA GLY A 146 23.43 -12.59 -9.66
C GLY A 146 22.36 -13.60 -10.12
N HIS A 147 21.17 -13.59 -9.53
CA HIS A 147 20.05 -14.41 -10.00
C HIS A 147 19.26 -13.69 -11.08
N GLU A 148 18.57 -14.47 -11.90
CA GLU A 148 17.56 -13.98 -12.83
C GLU A 148 16.29 -13.63 -12.05
N VAL A 149 15.85 -12.38 -12.19
CA VAL A 149 14.76 -11.80 -11.41
C VAL A 149 13.84 -10.98 -12.32
N GLU A 150 12.57 -10.92 -11.94
CA GLU A 150 11.53 -10.22 -12.68
C GLU A 150 10.77 -9.29 -11.74
N PHE A 151 10.47 -8.06 -12.21
CA PHE A 151 9.57 -7.17 -11.50
C PHE A 151 8.13 -7.67 -11.66
N VAL A 152 7.42 -7.84 -10.53
CA VAL A 152 6.04 -8.33 -10.55
C VAL A 152 5.06 -7.16 -10.54
N ARG A 153 5.14 -6.33 -9.50
CA ARG A 153 4.30 -5.14 -9.30
C ARG A 153 4.76 -4.33 -8.09
N HIS A 154 4.37 -3.07 -8.09
CA HIS A 154 4.26 -2.21 -6.92
C HIS A 154 2.89 -2.42 -6.28
N ASP A 155 2.83 -2.98 -5.09
CA ASP A 155 1.56 -3.31 -4.40
C ASP A 155 1.84 -3.65 -2.92
N ARG A 156 0.86 -4.21 -2.20
CA ARG A 156 0.98 -4.57 -0.78
C ARG A 156 1.41 -6.01 -0.58
N PHE A 157 2.70 -6.23 -0.32
CA PHE A 157 3.19 -7.53 0.13
C PHE A 157 4.15 -7.37 1.31
N PHE A 158 4.57 -8.50 1.87
CA PHE A 158 5.75 -8.58 2.70
C PHE A 158 6.87 -9.25 1.89
N CYS A 159 8.12 -9.13 2.35
CA CYS A 159 9.24 -9.80 1.70
C CYS A 159 9.35 -11.25 2.19
N ASP A 160 9.06 -12.23 1.34
CA ASP A 160 9.16 -13.66 1.63
C ASP A 160 10.56 -14.11 2.03
N CYS A 161 11.59 -13.55 1.36
CA CYS A 161 12.98 -13.78 1.76
C CYS A 161 13.18 -13.41 3.24
N GLY A 162 12.75 -12.21 3.62
CA GLY A 162 12.85 -11.72 5.00
C GLY A 162 11.98 -12.46 6.00
N ALA A 163 10.84 -12.97 5.56
CA ALA A 163 9.97 -13.84 6.36
C ALA A 163 10.58 -15.24 6.57
N GLY A 164 11.60 -15.63 5.81
CA GLY A 164 12.20 -16.97 5.89
C GLY A 164 11.34 -18.05 5.24
N THR A 165 10.47 -17.70 4.31
CA THR A 165 9.61 -18.64 3.57
C THR A 165 10.29 -19.21 2.31
N LEU A 166 11.51 -18.77 2.00
CA LEU A 166 12.30 -19.21 0.86
C LEU A 166 13.47 -20.10 1.30
N GLU A 167 13.99 -20.92 0.38
CA GLU A 167 15.17 -21.77 0.62
C GLU A 167 16.42 -20.96 0.98
N LEU A 168 16.60 -19.79 0.34
CA LEU A 168 17.68 -18.87 0.67
C LEU A 168 17.36 -18.08 1.94
N ARG A 169 18.23 -18.23 2.93
CA ARG A 169 18.16 -17.45 4.17
C ARG A 169 18.46 -15.97 3.92
N CYS A 170 17.57 -15.09 4.37
CA CYS A 170 17.80 -13.67 4.30
C CYS A 170 19.02 -13.24 5.13
N GLN A 171 19.92 -12.49 4.51
CA GLN A 171 21.07 -11.88 5.17
C GLN A 171 20.77 -10.48 5.72
N LEU A 172 19.65 -9.90 5.30
CA LEU A 172 19.23 -8.55 5.67
C LEU A 172 18.24 -8.53 6.84
N GLN A 173 17.81 -9.70 7.30
CA GLN A 173 16.97 -9.90 8.48
C GLN A 173 17.70 -10.79 9.50
N SER A 174 17.84 -10.29 10.72
CA SER A 174 18.61 -10.93 11.80
C SER A 174 17.74 -11.47 12.93
N GLU A 175 16.48 -11.05 13.00
CA GLU A 175 15.54 -11.47 14.04
C GLU A 175 14.62 -12.57 13.50
N ILE A 176 14.66 -13.75 14.13
CA ILE A 176 13.63 -14.77 13.99
C ILE A 176 12.41 -14.23 14.75
N ARG A 177 11.33 -13.92 14.05
CA ARG A 177 10.04 -13.58 14.67
C ARG A 177 9.08 -14.71 14.33
N ASP A 178 8.36 -15.23 15.33
CA ASP A 178 7.39 -16.30 15.15
C ASP A 178 6.36 -15.90 14.09
N ASN A 179 6.29 -16.70 13.02
CA ASN A 179 5.48 -16.48 11.82
C ASN A 179 4.07 -17.09 11.93
N ASP A 180 3.56 -17.36 13.14
CA ASP A 180 2.31 -18.09 13.35
C ASP A 180 1.02 -17.32 12.99
N THR A 181 1.13 -16.17 12.32
CA THR A 181 -0.03 -15.48 11.75
C THR A 181 -0.11 -15.76 10.25
N VAL A 182 -0.71 -16.91 9.92
CA VAL A 182 -1.25 -17.21 8.59
C VAL A 182 -2.27 -16.11 8.26
N TYR A 183 -1.87 -15.11 7.49
CA TYR A 183 -2.82 -14.19 6.87
C TYR A 183 -3.48 -14.92 5.69
N ASP A 184 -4.60 -15.56 6.00
CA ASP A 184 -5.59 -15.89 4.99
C ASP A 184 -6.11 -14.58 4.40
N SER A 185 -6.47 -14.58 3.12
CA SER A 185 -6.86 -13.38 2.36
C SER A 185 -8.24 -12.86 2.79
N ALA A 186 -8.41 -12.51 4.07
CA ALA A 186 -9.67 -12.18 4.67
C ALA A 186 -9.99 -10.68 4.53
N ILE A 187 -10.98 -10.44 3.66
CA ILE A 187 -12.08 -9.47 3.71
C ILE A 187 -12.00 -8.47 4.88
N PRO A 188 -12.12 -7.14 4.63
CA PRO A 188 -12.05 -6.12 5.67
C PRO A 188 -13.10 -6.38 6.76
N VAL A 189 -12.65 -6.48 8.01
CA VAL A 189 -13.54 -6.45 9.18
C VAL A 189 -14.03 -5.02 9.40
N GLU A 190 -15.34 -4.89 9.62
CA GLU A 190 -16.06 -3.63 9.80
C GLU A 190 -15.42 -2.75 10.87
N THR A 191 -15.16 -1.48 10.53
CA THR A 191 -14.82 -0.43 11.47
C THR A 191 -16.06 0.41 11.77
N ASP A 192 -16.55 0.35 13.00
CA ASP A 192 -17.62 1.22 13.50
C ASP A 192 -17.17 2.69 13.43
N THR A 193 -17.68 3.41 12.43
CA THR A 193 -17.58 4.87 12.36
C THR A 193 -18.81 5.44 13.07
N LEU A 194 -18.62 5.93 14.29
CA LEU A 194 -19.65 6.68 14.99
C LEU A 194 -19.97 7.95 14.18
N ARG A 195 -21.19 7.99 13.61
CA ARG A 195 -21.76 9.22 13.04
C ARG A 195 -22.10 10.16 14.19
N ALA A 196 -21.47 11.33 14.22
CA ALA A 196 -21.96 12.43 15.03
C ALA A 196 -23.33 12.88 14.46
N ALA A 197 -24.30 13.04 15.36
CA ALA A 197 -25.67 13.45 15.08
C ALA A 197 -25.78 14.92 14.65
#